data_AF-A0A9X8VEF3-F1
#
_entry.id   AF-A0A9X8VEF3-F1
#
_cell.length_a   1.000
_cell.length_b   1.000
_cell.length_c   1.000
_cell.angle_alpha   90.00
_cell.angle_beta   90.00
_cell.angle_gamma   90.00
#
_symmetry.space_group_name_H-M   'P 1'
#
loop_
_entity.id
_entity.type
_entity.pdbx_description
1 polymer ?
#
loop_
_entity_poly.entity_id
_entity_poly.type
_entity_poly.pdbx_seq_one_letter_code
_entity_poly.pdbx_strand_id
1 'polypeptide(L)' 'HLHYCFHSEEHNAFQQQLTQAPFTDNVSCHVSSLGGRLDLARTLADVEPGAHIYVCGPRALNEAVYRTAAERGIDA' A
#
# COMPACT_ATOMS: atom_id res chain seq x y z
N HIS A 1 -0.04 -5.27 7.37
CA HIS A 1 -0.95 -5.14 6.22
C HIS A 1 -0.15 -4.85 4.96
N LEU A 2 -0.50 -5.41 3.80
CA LEU A 2 0.12 -5.16 2.49
C LEU A 2 -0.84 -4.35 1.60
N HIS A 3 -0.41 -3.18 1.15
CA HIS A 3 -1.14 -2.38 0.16
C HIS A 3 -0.49 -2.56 -1.22
N TYR A 4 -1.08 -3.39 -2.07
CA TYR A 4 -0.54 -3.70 -3.39
C TYR A 4 -1.18 -2.81 -4.47
N CYS A 5 -0.41 -1.90 -5.05
CA CYS A 5 -0.91 -0.88 -5.98
C CYS A 5 -0.43 -1.18 -7.40
N PHE A 6 -1.35 -1.17 -8.38
CA PHE A 6 -1.00 -1.41 -9.78
C PHE A 6 -1.99 -0.74 -10.74
N HIS A 7 -1.59 -0.58 -12.02
CA HIS A 7 -2.38 0.18 -12.96
C HIS A 7 -3.64 -0.56 -13.43
N SER A 8 -3.52 -1.81 -13.84
CA SER A 8 -4.60 -2.64 -14.38
C SER A 8 -4.44 -4.10 -13.94
N GLU A 9 -5.54 -4.85 -13.85
CA GLU A 9 -5.53 -6.27 -13.47
C GLU A 9 -4.77 -7.14 -14.49
N GLU A 10 -4.74 -6.76 -15.76
CA GLU A 10 -4.04 -7.51 -16.81
C GLU A 10 -2.50 -7.34 -16.75
N HIS A 11 -2.02 -6.25 -16.14
CA HIS A 11 -0.60 -5.88 -16.12
C HIS A 11 -0.06 -5.77 -14.69
N ASN A 12 -0.26 -6.81 -13.88
CA ASN A 12 0.37 -6.93 -12.57
C ASN A 12 0.92 -8.34 -12.35
N ALA A 13 1.76 -8.48 -11.34
CA ALA A 13 2.29 -9.77 -10.93
C ALA A 13 1.67 -10.19 -9.60
N PHE A 14 1.50 -11.49 -9.39
CA PHE A 14 1.13 -12.08 -8.11
C PHE A 14 -0.27 -11.73 -7.56
N GLN A 15 -1.14 -10.97 -8.24
CA GLN A 15 -2.50 -10.69 -7.74
C GLN A 15 -3.25 -11.97 -7.35
N GLN A 16 -3.28 -12.97 -8.22
CA GLN A 16 -3.97 -14.24 -7.92
C GLN A 16 -3.36 -14.95 -6.72
N GLN A 17 -2.02 -15.03 -6.64
CA GLN A 17 -1.35 -15.66 -5.51
C GLN A 17 -1.63 -14.94 -4.20
N LEU A 18 -1.66 -13.60 -4.21
CA LEU A 18 -1.93 -12.78 -3.03
C LEU A 18 -3.38 -12.90 -2.57
N THR A 19 -4.35 -12.92 -3.49
CA THR A 19 -5.78 -13.02 -3.15
C THR A 19 -6.19 -14.42 -2.71
N GLN A 20 -5.42 -15.44 -3.07
CA GLN A 20 -5.63 -16.84 -2.67
C GLN A 20 -4.75 -17.27 -1.50
N ALA A 21 -3.86 -16.41 -1.00
CA ALA A 21 -2.97 -16.75 0.10
C ALA A 21 -3.72 -16.86 1.44
N PRO A 22 -3.21 -17.65 2.41
CA PRO A 22 -3.78 -17.74 3.75
C PRO A 22 -3.87 -16.40 4.51
N PHE A 23 -3.12 -15.39 4.06
CA PHE A 23 -3.06 -14.06 4.64
C PHE A 23 -3.82 -13.01 3.81
N THR A 24 -4.72 -13.42 2.92
CA THR A 24 -5.47 -12.53 2.02
C THR A 24 -6.19 -11.39 2.76
N ASP A 25 -6.66 -11.62 3.99
CA ASP A 25 -7.29 -10.61 4.84
C ASP A 25 -6.34 -9.44 5.21
N ASN A 26 -5.03 -9.66 5.13
CA ASN A 26 -3.98 -8.66 5.35
C ASN A 26 -3.48 -8.03 4.04
N VAL A 27 -4.15 -8.25 2.91
CA VAL A 27 -3.80 -7.70 1.60
C VAL A 27 -4.93 -6.80 1.10
N SER A 28 -4.58 -5.62 0.62
CA SER A 28 -5.51 -4.75 -0.10
C SER A 28 -4.92 -4.33 -1.44
N CYS A 29 -5.64 -4.66 -2.51
CA CYS A 29 -5.27 -4.31 -3.87
C CYS A 29 -5.89 -2.96 -4.28
N HIS A 30 -5.08 -2.09 -4.89
CA HIS A 30 -5.50 -0.78 -5.37
C HIS A 30 -5.29 -0.71 -6.89
N VAL A 31 -6.37 -0.88 -7.65
CA VAL A 31 -6.33 -0.92 -9.12
C VAL A 31 -6.65 0.43 -9.71
N SER A 32 -5.63 1.06 -10.29
CA SER A 32 -5.70 2.47 -10.64
C SER A 32 -6.65 2.76 -11.80
N SER A 33 -6.75 1.85 -12.78
CA SER A 33 -7.66 1.98 -13.93
C SER A 33 -9.13 1.87 -13.54
N LEU A 34 -9.42 1.22 -12.40
CA LEU A 34 -10.75 1.09 -11.82
C LEU A 34 -11.08 2.19 -10.79
N GLY A 35 -10.21 3.20 -10.66
CA GLY A 35 -10.35 4.29 -9.69
C GLY A 35 -9.85 3.95 -8.28
N GLY A 36 -9.38 2.72 -8.03
CA GLY A 36 -8.78 2.32 -6.76
C GLY A 36 -7.41 2.96 -6.56
N ARG A 37 -7.31 3.97 -5.69
CA ARG A 37 -6.05 4.58 -5.27
C ARG A 37 -5.84 4.36 -3.78
N LEU A 38 -4.58 4.15 -3.42
CA LEU A 38 -4.17 4.13 -2.02
C LEU A 38 -4.32 5.53 -1.41
N ASP A 39 -5.21 5.64 -0.44
CA ASP A 39 -5.33 6.83 0.41
C ASP A 39 -4.32 6.70 1.56
N LEU A 40 -3.16 7.33 1.41
CA LEU A 40 -2.09 7.30 2.42
C LEU A 40 -2.49 7.96 3.73
N ALA A 41 -3.24 9.07 3.68
CA ALA A 41 -3.64 9.80 4.87
C ALA A 41 -4.55 8.96 5.76
N ARG A 42 -5.50 8.24 5.15
CA ARG A 42 -6.36 7.28 5.84
C ARG A 42 -5.59 6.02 6.26
N THR A 43 -4.81 5.45 5.36
CA THR A 43 -4.08 4.19 5.62
C THR A 43 -3.11 4.33 6.80
N LEU A 44 -2.42 5.46 6.89
CA LEU A 44 -1.45 5.73 7.96
C LEU A 44 -2.07 6.35 9.21
N ALA A 45 -3.38 6.65 9.23
CA ALA A 45 -4.05 7.20 10.41
C ALA A 45 -4.21 6.16 11.52
N ASP A 46 -4.44 4.89 11.16
CA ASP A 46 -4.73 3.79 12.08
C ASP A 46 -3.49 2.91 12.37
N VAL A 47 -2.30 3.41 12.06
CA VAL A 47 -1.05 2.67 12.29
C VAL A 47 -0.68 2.72 13.76
N GLU A 48 -0.54 1.53 14.36
CA GLU A 48 -0.17 1.37 15.76
C GLU A 48 1.21 1.99 16.07
N PRO A 49 1.40 2.55 17.28
CA PRO A 49 2.71 3.01 17.73
C PRO A 49 3.77 1.89 17.65
N GLY A 50 4.93 2.20 17.06
CA GLY A 50 6.03 1.24 16.88
C GLY A 50 5.91 0.35 15.64
N ALA A 51 4.90 0.55 14.79
CA ALA A 51 4.88 -0.08 13.48
C ALA A 51 5.95 0.52 12.55
N HIS A 52 6.52 -0.34 11.71
CA HIS A 52 7.47 0.03 10.66
C HIS A 52 6.80 0.01 9.30
N ILE A 53 7.09 1.02 8.47
CA ILE A 53 6.60 1.09 7.10
C ILE A 53 7.70 0.64 6.14
N TYR A 54 7.33 -0.17 5.15
CA TYR A 54 8.18 -0.53 4.03
C TYR A 54 7.45 -0.16 2.73
N VAL A 55 8.15 0.49 1.80
CA VAL A 55 7.57 0.89 0.51
C VAL A 55 8.51 0.55 -0.65
N CYS A 56 7.92 0.02 -1.71
CA CYS A 56 8.61 -0.23 -2.98
C CYS A 56 7.65 0.10 -4.13
N GLY A 57 8.13 0.84 -5.12
CA GLY A 57 7.32 1.31 -6.23
C GLY A 57 7.94 2.50 -6.96
N PRO A 58 7.14 3.17 -7.81
CA PRO A 58 7.56 4.38 -8.48
C PRO A 58 7.99 5.46 -7.48
N ARG A 59 8.98 6.28 -7.86
CA ARG A 59 9.53 7.34 -7.00
C ARG A 59 8.45 8.20 -6.32
N ALA A 60 7.42 8.60 -7.08
CA ALA A 60 6.32 9.41 -6.56
C ALA A 60 5.52 8.73 -5.44
N LEU A 61 5.33 7.41 -5.50
CA LEU A 61 4.66 6.65 -4.44
C LEU A 61 5.54 6.60 -3.18
N ASN A 62 6.82 6.26 -3.35
CA ASN A 62 7.75 6.18 -2.23
C ASN A 62 7.87 7.54 -1.51
N GLU A 63 8.08 8.63 -2.25
CA GLU A 63 8.14 9.99 -1.70
C GLU A 63 6.84 10.37 -0.96
N ALA A 64 5.68 10.01 -1.50
CA ALA A 64 4.40 10.28 -0.85
C ALA A 64 4.24 9.52 0.47
N VAL A 65 4.67 8.25 0.52
CA VAL A 65 4.64 7.43 1.74
C VAL A 65 5.56 8.02 2.81
N TYR A 66 6.82 8.30 2.48
CA TYR A 66 7.78 8.86 3.44
C TYR A 66 7.31 10.21 3.98
N ARG A 67 6.79 11.09 3.13
CA ARG A 67 6.25 12.38 3.56
C ARG A 67 5.09 12.21 4.54
N THR A 68 4.10 11.37 4.21
CA THR A 68 2.93 11.18 5.07
C THR A 68 3.27 10.44 6.36
N ALA A 69 4.22 9.51 6.34
CA ALA A 69 4.74 8.86 7.54
C ALA A 69 5.44 9.86 8.47
N ALA A 70 6.31 10.72 7.92
CA ALA A 70 7.00 11.77 8.68
C ALA A 70 6.03 12.77 9.31
N GLU A 71 4.99 13.20 8.59
CA GLU A 71 3.91 14.05 9.10
C GLU A 71 3.14 13.43 10.28
N ARG A 72 3.22 12.10 10.43
CA ARG A 72 2.57 11.31 11.49
C ARG A 72 3.54 10.83 12.57
N GLY A 73 4.85 11.07 12.42
CA GLY A 73 5.87 10.58 13.34
C GLY A 73 6.08 9.06 13.29
N ILE A 74 5.81 8.43 12.14
CA ILE A 74 6.03 7.00 11.92
C ILE A 74 7.41 6.81 11.28
N ASP A 75 8.13 5.78 11.73
CA ASP A 75 9.43 5.39 11.15
C ASP A 75 9.21 4.64 9.83
N ALA A 76 9.67 5.22 8.73
CA ALA A 76 9.46 4.75 7.36
C ALA A 76 10.76 4.81 6.55
#